data_AF-A0AAU0MH95-F1
#
_entry.id   AF-A0AAU0MH95-F1
#
_cell.length_a   1.000
_cell.length_b   1.000
_cell.length_c   1.000
_cell.angle_alpha   90.00
_cell.angle_beta   90.00
_cell.angle_gamma   90.00
#
_symmetry.space_group_name_H-M   'P 1'
#
loop_
_entity.id
_entity.type
_entity.pdbx_description
1 polymer ?
#
loop_
_entity_poly.entity_id
_entity_poly.type
_entity_poly.pdbx_seq_one_letter_code
_entity_poly.pdbx_strand_id
1 'polypeptide(L)'
;MFDTVAPPTTTTDTAPPVTWVTVDRGLVVGSRPGEYVGSIEHAPIGHVAIDGAGNVVGRFDSLAQAKRALVSPPRSPRNEQEPAWHRTAQRVAAATGLLSASLAVAAVVITAV
;
A
#
# COMPACT_ATOMS: atom_id res chain seq x y z
N MET A 1 -13.99 -27.98 -46.40
CA MET A 1 -14.52 -28.20 -45.04
C MET A 1 -13.64 -27.38 -44.12
N PHE A 2 -14.12 -26.19 -43.72
CA PHE A 2 -13.34 -25.25 -42.91
C PHE A 2 -13.89 -25.34 -41.48
N ASP A 3 -13.04 -25.68 -40.52
CA ASP A 3 -13.40 -25.57 -39.11
C ASP A 3 -13.59 -24.10 -38.77
N THR A 4 -14.84 -23.72 -38.48
CA THR A 4 -15.16 -22.42 -37.89
C THR A 4 -14.60 -22.41 -36.48
N VAL A 5 -13.35 -21.96 -36.33
CA VAL A 5 -12.78 -21.65 -35.02
C VAL A 5 -13.53 -20.42 -34.49
N ALA A 6 -14.38 -20.65 -33.48
CA ALA A 6 -15.02 -19.56 -32.73
C ALA A 6 -13.94 -18.62 -32.19
N PRO A 7 -14.14 -17.29 -32.22
CA PRO A 7 -13.15 -16.35 -31.71
C PRO A 7 -12.86 -16.68 -30.24
N PRO A 8 -11.59 -16.56 -29.77
CA PRO A 8 -11.30 -16.78 -28.38
C PRO A 8 -12.13 -15.78 -27.56
N THR A 9 -13.11 -16.29 -26.81
CA THR A 9 -13.77 -15.51 -25.78
C THR A 9 -12.69 -15.15 -24.78
N THR A 10 -12.20 -13.91 -24.88
CA THR A 10 -11.28 -13.36 -23.90
C THR A 10 -12.13 -13.16 -22.64
N THR A 11 -12.24 -14.20 -21.82
CA THR A 11 -12.77 -14.06 -20.47
C THR A 11 -11.81 -13.12 -19.76
N THR A 12 -12.14 -11.84 -19.77
CA THR A 12 -11.40 -10.82 -19.05
C THR A 12 -11.67 -11.13 -17.60
N ASP A 13 -10.74 -11.86 -16.97
CA ASP A 13 -10.73 -12.12 -15.53
C ASP A 13 -10.59 -10.78 -14.82
N THR A 14 -11.74 -10.13 -14.63
CA THR A 14 -11.83 -8.81 -14.06
C THR A 14 -11.79 -9.02 -12.57
N ALA A 15 -10.64 -8.74 -11.96
CA ALA A 15 -10.51 -8.79 -10.52
C ALA A 15 -11.65 -7.97 -9.86
N PRO A 16 -12.21 -8.44 -8.73
CA PRO A 16 -13.29 -7.74 -8.08
C PRO A 16 -12.88 -6.31 -7.69
N PRO A 17 -13.83 -5.36 -7.71
CA PRO A 17 -13.54 -3.96 -7.44
C PRO A 17 -12.99 -3.75 -6.03
N VAL A 18 -12.12 -2.75 -5.88
CA VAL A 18 -11.56 -2.38 -4.58
C VAL A 18 -12.52 -1.45 -3.85
N THR A 19 -12.90 -1.84 -2.64
CA THR A 19 -13.64 -1.03 -1.68
C THR A 19 -12.66 -0.19 -0.87
N TRP A 20 -12.95 1.11 -0.74
CA TRP A 20 -12.13 2.05 0.02
C TRP A 20 -12.87 2.51 1.27
N VAL A 21 -12.26 2.33 2.43
CA VAL A 21 -12.82 2.73 3.73
C VAL A 21 -11.87 3.70 4.42
N THR A 22 -12.40 4.82 4.89
CA THR A 22 -11.65 5.73 5.78
C THR A 22 -11.67 5.15 7.18
N VAL A 23 -10.51 4.80 7.72
CA VAL A 23 -10.36 4.16 9.04
C VAL A 23 -10.11 5.21 10.13
N ASP A 24 -9.36 6.26 9.81
CA ASP A 24 -9.10 7.40 10.69
C ASP A 24 -8.91 8.68 9.86
N ARG A 25 -8.77 9.83 10.52
CA ARG A 25 -8.44 11.12 9.89
C ARG A 25 -7.09 11.00 9.18
N GLY A 26 -7.17 10.85 7.87
CA GLY A 26 -6.00 10.75 7.01
C GLY A 26 -5.59 9.32 6.68
N LEU A 27 -6.31 8.29 7.13
CA LEU A 27 -6.02 6.90 6.76
C LEU A 27 -7.17 6.29 5.96
N VAL A 28 -6.88 5.89 4.73
CA VAL A 28 -7.83 5.21 3.84
C VAL A 28 -7.28 3.83 3.50
N VAL A 29 -8.08 2.79 3.67
CA VAL A 29 -7.72 1.40 3.39
C VAL A 29 -8.50 0.89 2.19
N GLY A 30 -7.81 0.20 1.29
CA GLY A 30 -8.37 -0.50 0.14
C GLY A 30 -8.38 -2.01 0.35
N SER A 31 -9.52 -2.65 0.12
CA SER A 31 -9.63 -4.11 0.13
C SER A 31 -10.55 -4.60 -0.97
N ARG A 32 -10.36 -5.85 -1.38
CA ARG A 32 -11.29 -6.61 -2.23
C ARG A 32 -11.54 -7.97 -1.58
N PRO A 33 -12.55 -8.76 -2.01
CA PRO A 33 -12.86 -10.04 -1.37
C PRO A 33 -11.62 -10.93 -1.22
N GLY A 34 -11.26 -11.25 0.04
CA GLY A 34 -10.11 -12.08 0.37
C GLY A 34 -8.73 -11.42 0.25
N GLU A 35 -8.64 -10.12 -0.05
CA GLU A 35 -7.37 -9.45 -0.28
C GLU A 35 -7.33 -8.02 0.27
N TYR A 36 -6.28 -7.75 1.05
CA TYR A 36 -5.88 -6.41 1.42
C TYR A 36 -5.03 -5.80 0.30
N VAL A 37 -5.53 -4.72 -0.32
CA VAL A 37 -4.89 -4.10 -1.49
C VAL A 37 -3.82 -3.10 -1.05
N GLY A 38 -4.07 -2.37 0.04
CA GLY A 38 -3.13 -1.40 0.58
C GLY A 38 -3.80 -0.29 1.39
N SER A 39 -3.01 0.68 1.82
CA SER A 39 -3.46 1.86 2.54
C SER A 39 -2.91 3.14 1.92
N ILE A 40 -3.59 4.24 2.22
CA ILE A 40 -3.21 5.58 1.81
C ILE A 40 -3.25 6.46 3.05
N GLU A 41 -2.11 7.04 3.38
CA GLU A 41 -1.95 7.97 4.49
C GLU A 41 -1.86 9.40 3.95
N HIS A 42 -2.58 10.33 4.57
CA HIS A 42 -2.46 11.75 4.33
C HIS A 42 -1.30 12.31 5.14
N ALA A 43 -0.38 12.95 4.46
CA ALA A 43 0.81 13.56 5.02
C ALA A 43 0.90 15.04 4.59
N PRO A 44 1.73 15.88 5.24
CA PRO A 44 1.71 17.33 5.02
C PRO A 44 1.89 17.79 3.57
N ILE A 45 2.63 17.04 2.75
CA ILE A 45 2.87 17.34 1.33
C ILE A 45 2.21 16.30 0.40
N GLY A 46 1.03 15.75 0.77
CA GLY A 46 0.21 14.90 -0.11
C GLY A 46 -0.17 13.55 0.48
N HIS A 47 -0.39 12.55 -0.36
CA HIS A 47 -0.86 11.21 0.02
C HIS A 47 0.21 10.15 -0.25
N VAL A 48 0.55 9.36 0.76
CA VAL A 48 1.49 8.24 0.65
C VAL A 48 0.68 6.96 0.46
N ALA A 49 0.93 6.23 -0.63
CA ALA A 49 0.31 4.93 -0.87
C ALA A 49 1.25 3.80 -0.44
N ILE A 50 0.72 2.82 0.27
CA ILE A 50 1.43 1.66 0.79
C ILE A 50 0.70 0.42 0.30
N ASP A 51 1.42 -0.53 -0.30
CA ASP A 51 0.83 -1.76 -0.82
C ASP A 51 0.45 -2.76 0.30
N GLY A 52 -0.19 -3.87 -0.09
CA GLY A 52 -0.58 -4.93 0.83
C GLY A 52 0.59 -5.61 1.56
N ALA A 53 1.82 -5.47 1.05
CA ALA A 53 3.04 -6.00 1.65
C ALA A 53 3.77 -4.97 2.54
N GLY A 54 3.26 -3.74 2.63
CA GLY A 54 3.85 -2.67 3.44
C GLY A 54 4.90 -1.82 2.70
N ASN A 55 5.10 -2.01 1.39
CA ASN A 55 6.02 -1.18 0.63
C ASN A 55 5.38 0.15 0.23
N VAL A 56 6.14 1.23 0.32
CA VAL A 56 5.70 2.54 -0.20
C VAL A 56 5.68 2.47 -1.72
N VAL A 57 4.49 2.58 -2.30
CA VAL A 57 4.27 2.62 -3.76
C VAL A 57 4.63 4.00 -4.32
N GLY A 58 4.42 5.04 -3.53
CA GLY A 58 4.78 6.40 -3.90
C GLY A 58 4.04 7.46 -3.12
N ARG A 59 4.34 8.71 -3.45
CA ARG A 59 3.65 9.89 -2.93
C ARG A 59 2.93 10.62 -4.05
N PHE A 60 1.70 11.05 -3.78
CA PHE A 60 0.80 11.60 -4.78
C PHE A 60 0.15 12.89 -4.26
N ASP A 61 -0.09 13.82 -5.16
CA ASP A 61 -0.76 15.09 -4.80
C ASP A 61 -2.24 14.93 -4.48
N SER A 62 -2.84 13.79 -4.89
CA SER A 62 -4.26 13.53 -4.69
C SER A 62 -4.54 12.08 -4.30
N LEU A 63 -5.57 11.91 -3.47
CA LEU A 63 -6.07 10.61 -3.06
C LEU A 63 -6.47 9.73 -4.27
N ALA A 64 -7.02 10.34 -5.33
CA ALA A 64 -7.40 9.63 -6.54
C ALA A 64 -6.19 9.04 -7.30
N GLN A 65 -5.07 9.76 -7.35
CA GLN A 65 -3.83 9.23 -7.92
C GLN A 65 -3.29 8.06 -7.08
N ALA A 66 -3.26 8.21 -5.76
CA ALA A 66 -2.83 7.15 -4.85
C ALA A 66 -3.67 5.87 -4.97
N LYS A 67 -5.00 6.00 -5.03
CA LYS A 67 -5.91 4.84 -5.24
C LYS A 67 -5.63 4.13 -6.57
N ARG A 68 -5.45 4.89 -7.66
CA ARG A 68 -5.15 4.31 -8.98
C ARG A 68 -3.82 3.56 -8.98
N ALA A 69 -2.79 4.11 -8.32
CA ALA A 69 -1.48 3.48 -8.23
C ALA A 69 -1.53 2.11 -7.52
N LEU A 70 -2.41 1.96 -6.52
CA LEU A 70 -2.62 0.68 -5.82
C LEU A 70 -3.44 -0.33 -6.63
N VAL A 71 -4.39 0.11 -7.45
CA VAL A 71 -5.24 -0.78 -8.26
C VAL A 71 -4.54 -1.24 -9.54
N SER A 72 -3.72 -0.37 -10.13
CA SER A 72 -3.03 -0.63 -11.38
C SER A 72 -1.60 -0.11 -11.28
N PRO A 73 -0.74 -0.80 -10.50
CA PRO A 73 0.65 -0.42 -10.40
C PRO A 73 1.26 -0.43 -11.80
N PRO A 74 1.93 0.64 -12.24
CA PRO A 74 2.59 0.64 -13.53
C PRO A 74 3.55 -0.53 -13.59
N ARG A 75 3.51 -1.30 -14.68
CA ARG A 75 4.48 -2.37 -14.98
C ARG A 75 5.84 -1.73 -15.28
N SER A 76 6.53 -1.24 -14.27
CA SER A 76 7.88 -0.71 -14.39
C SER A 76 8.84 -1.62 -13.63
N PRO A 77 9.96 -2.03 -14.24
CA PRO A 77 10.96 -2.83 -13.55
C PRO A 77 11.64 -1.92 -12.53
N ARG A 78 11.30 -2.07 -11.25
CA ARG A 78 12.11 -1.59 -10.11
C ARG A 78 12.60 -0.13 -10.30
N ASN A 79 11.70 0.85 -10.18
CA ASN A 79 12.10 2.26 -10.06
C ASN A 79 12.26 2.52 -8.55
N GLU A 80 13.47 2.52 -7.98
CA GLU A 80 14.38 3.67 -7.97
C GLU A 80 13.72 4.99 -7.58
N GLN A 81 12.88 4.94 -6.55
CA GLN A 81 12.67 6.07 -5.64
C GLN A 81 12.73 5.50 -4.23
N GLU A 82 13.95 5.24 -3.74
CA GLU A 82 14.19 5.14 -2.30
C GLU A 82 14.26 6.57 -1.74
N PRO A 83 13.22 7.11 -1.10
CA PRO A 83 13.43 8.17 -0.13
C PRO A 83 14.18 7.57 1.06
N ALA A 84 15.26 8.24 1.45
CA ALA A 84 16.24 7.85 2.47
C ALA A 84 15.67 7.74 3.90
N TRP A 85 14.67 6.90 4.13
CA TRP A 85 14.14 6.58 5.46
C TRP A 85 14.73 5.27 6.01
N HIS A 86 15.30 4.41 5.16
CA HIS A 86 15.87 3.11 5.56
C HIS A 86 17.33 3.13 6.08
N ARG A 87 17.83 4.26 6.61
CA ARG A 87 19.20 4.29 7.19
C ARG A 87 19.36 4.77 8.63
N THR A 88 18.31 5.08 9.39
CA THR A 88 18.53 5.65 10.74
C THR A 88 17.50 5.26 11.80
N ALA A 89 16.86 4.09 11.69
CA ALA A 89 16.01 3.56 12.76
C ALA A 89 16.74 2.52 13.62
N GLN A 90 18.00 2.77 13.97
CA GLN A 90 18.70 2.02 15.02
C GLN A 90 18.78 2.89 16.29
N ARG A 91 18.12 2.41 17.36
CA ARG A 91 18.35 2.71 18.79
C ARG A 91 17.59 3.85 19.50
N VAL A 92 16.26 3.83 19.56
CA VAL A 92 15.60 4.40 20.74
C VAL A 92 14.37 3.58 21.13
N ALA A 93 14.48 2.85 22.23
CA ALA A 93 13.36 2.27 22.95
C ALA A 93 13.17 3.07 24.25
N ALA A 94 12.00 3.69 24.44
CA ALA A 94 11.29 3.82 25.73
C ALA A 94 10.03 4.73 25.60
N ALA A 95 8.87 4.14 25.94
CA ALA A 95 7.60 4.69 26.48
C ALA A 95 7.16 6.14 26.12
N THR A 96 5.90 6.43 25.74
CA THR A 96 4.69 6.39 26.60
C THR A 96 3.45 6.73 25.72
N GLY A 97 2.26 6.22 26.08
CA GLY A 97 1.05 6.26 25.24
C GLY A 97 0.38 7.63 24.96
N LEU A 98 -0.50 7.57 23.95
CA LEU A 98 -1.44 8.56 23.39
C LEU A 98 -0.82 9.78 22.70
N LEU A 99 -0.76 9.72 21.35
CA LEU A 99 -1.40 10.66 20.40
C LEU A 99 -1.23 10.08 18.98
N SER A 100 -2.34 9.64 18.36
CA SER A 100 -2.51 9.29 16.92
C SER A 100 -1.59 8.19 16.35
N ALA A 101 -2.18 7.07 15.91
CA ALA A 101 -1.49 5.86 15.48
C ALA A 101 -0.41 6.08 14.39
N SER A 102 0.84 6.19 14.83
CA SER A 102 2.04 5.99 14.00
C SER A 102 2.39 4.50 14.11
N LEU A 103 2.17 3.71 13.05
CA LEU A 103 2.58 2.30 13.07
C LEU A 103 4.04 2.18 12.63
N ALA A 104 4.95 2.25 13.60
CA ALA A 104 6.30 1.71 13.48
C ALA A 104 6.39 0.48 14.39
N VAL A 105 6.50 -0.71 13.80
CA VAL A 105 6.72 -1.97 14.54
C VAL A 105 8.15 -1.96 15.06
N ALA A 106 8.33 -1.80 16.37
CA ALA A 106 9.62 -1.94 17.03
C ALA A 106 9.69 -3.28 17.76
N ALA A 107 10.49 -4.22 17.24
CA ALA A 107 10.88 -5.43 17.97
C ALA A 107 12.14 -5.14 18.79
N VAL A 108 12.10 -5.34 20.12
CA VAL A 108 13.32 -5.50 20.93
C VAL A 108 13.14 -6.66 21.90
N VAL A 109 14.08 -7.59 21.76
CA VAL A 109 14.26 -8.86 22.47
C VAL A 109 14.82 -8.58 23.87
N ILE A 110 14.29 -9.31 24.85
CA ILE A 110 14.74 -9.33 26.25
C ILE A 110 16.11 -10.01 26.31
N THR A 111 17.09 -9.41 26.99
CA THR A 111 18.22 -10.18 27.50
C THR A 111 18.51 -9.75 28.94
N ALA A 112 18.33 -10.72 29.83
CA ALA A 112 18.54 -10.65 31.27
C ALA A 112 20.03 -10.72 31.63
N VAL A 113 20.40 -10.08 32.74
CA VAL A 113 21.41 -10.53 33.70
C VAL A 113 20.93 -10.13 35.09
#